data_AF-A0A7G7YNP3-F1
#
_entry.id   AF-A0A7G7YNP3-F1
#
_cell.length_a   1.000
_cell.length_b   1.000
_cell.length_c   1.000
_cell.angle_alpha   90.00
_cell.angle_beta   90.00
_cell.angle_gamma   90.00
#
_symmetry.space_group_name_H-M   'P 1'
#
loop_
_entity.id
_entity.type
_entity.pdbx_description
1 polymer ?
#
loop_
_entity_poly.entity_id
_entity_poly.type
_entity_poly.pdbx_seq_one_letter_code
_entity_poly.pdbx_strand_id
1 'polypeptide(L)'
;MNDSHNTTDNTPHAETIPPVPIKLGARPGELMAALPSMMGFVPERSIIIIGIIPDSVEPHRLRIGPVVRLDIEPWSFDSALETFDDALAGHSPRQALVYGVHDEREEIEGYLYDIVDDLEDRGMTVINVWWIEALNTGARWVDIDTEEIGEVASVETNPVRDLSTLHGAKTMRDQQELVEWLAIDTTRPSLRPRRYVDAAHDVTENIALLNDVIFLAHSMKLVANGAERLEAVIADRRLLRAIVCVARCERLHSLLVTMAMGDKAPIMRDLLAEAARLLRGETRRRVLIMLAAVLSANHEGMLSFYALRNVVTELEHPCSRGGYVDELNKLMVAHLWHAHLSGHSMRTVESMATNGLYWLMNWTLSWPEADADNYLEELGGGIDEASTEFRTRYDRLLALVEDVVDWSRFNDSSQSEPSHPKHL
;
A
#
# COMPACT_ATOMS: atom_id res chain seq x y z
N MET A 1 48.28 -39.48 -3.90
CA MET A 1 48.59 -38.37 -2.97
C MET A 1 48.30 -37.10 -3.75
N ASN A 2 47.35 -36.30 -3.25
CA ASN A 2 46.73 -35.09 -3.82
C ASN A 2 45.63 -35.31 -4.89
N ASP A 3 44.41 -35.58 -4.41
CA ASP A 3 43.20 -35.06 -5.04
C ASP A 3 42.73 -33.85 -4.25
N SER A 4 42.54 -32.75 -4.96
CA SER A 4 42.10 -31.46 -4.46
C SER A 4 40.57 -31.44 -4.48
N HIS A 5 39.95 -31.47 -3.31
CA HIS A 5 38.52 -31.21 -3.18
C HIS A 5 38.27 -29.71 -3.39
N ASN A 6 37.72 -29.41 -4.56
CA ASN A 6 37.12 -28.12 -4.88
C ASN A 6 35.77 -28.04 -4.15
N THR A 7 35.69 -27.24 -3.10
CA THR A 7 34.46 -26.87 -2.40
C THR A 7 33.70 -25.88 -3.27
N THR A 8 32.85 -26.38 -4.16
CA THR A 8 31.89 -25.58 -4.91
C THR A 8 30.66 -25.26 -4.06
N ASP A 9 30.37 -23.96 -3.99
CA ASP A 9 29.02 -23.37 -3.99
C ASP A 9 27.98 -23.94 -3.02
N ASN A 10 27.89 -23.30 -1.86
CA ASN A 10 26.66 -23.22 -1.07
C ASN A 10 26.14 -21.78 -1.14
N THR A 11 25.77 -21.32 -2.33
CA THR A 11 24.78 -20.24 -2.45
C THR A 11 23.41 -20.88 -2.33
N PRO A 12 22.61 -20.59 -1.29
CA PRO A 12 21.22 -21.00 -1.29
C PRO A 12 20.53 -20.21 -2.40
N HIS A 13 20.28 -20.87 -3.53
CA HIS A 13 19.27 -20.40 -4.46
C HIS A 13 17.97 -20.28 -3.65
N ALA A 14 17.56 -19.05 -3.37
CA ALA A 14 16.22 -18.77 -2.89
C ALA A 14 15.28 -19.25 -4.01
N GLU A 15 14.80 -20.48 -3.89
CA GLU A 15 13.69 -20.97 -4.70
C GLU A 15 12.53 -20.00 -4.44
N THR A 16 12.26 -19.15 -5.43
CA THR A 16 11.06 -18.33 -5.50
C THR A 16 9.88 -19.27 -5.31
N ILE A 17 9.22 -19.18 -4.16
CA ILE A 17 7.99 -19.93 -3.88
C ILE A 17 7.03 -19.57 -5.02
N PRO A 18 6.62 -20.50 -5.87
CA PRO A 18 5.67 -20.20 -6.94
C PRO A 18 4.41 -19.63 -6.30
N PRO A 19 3.76 -18.61 -6.88
CA PRO A 19 2.54 -18.04 -6.31
C PRO A 19 1.45 -19.11 -6.30
N VAL A 20 1.32 -19.82 -5.17
CA VAL A 20 0.29 -20.84 -5.01
C VAL A 20 -1.01 -20.09 -4.74
N PRO A 21 -2.03 -20.19 -5.61
CA PRO A 21 -3.31 -19.54 -5.38
C PRO A 21 -3.92 -20.05 -4.07
N ILE A 22 -4.28 -19.11 -3.20
CA ILE A 22 -4.92 -19.42 -1.91
C ILE A 22 -6.30 -20.00 -2.20
N LYS A 23 -6.56 -21.19 -1.67
CA LYS A 23 -7.90 -21.78 -1.70
C LYS A 23 -8.63 -21.35 -0.44
N LEU A 24 -9.67 -20.53 -0.60
CA LEU A 24 -10.48 -19.98 0.49
C LEU A 24 -11.47 -20.99 1.08
N GLY A 25 -11.36 -22.26 0.68
CA GLY A 25 -12.34 -23.27 1.00
C GLY A 25 -13.53 -23.26 0.03
N ALA A 26 -14.37 -24.29 0.14
CA ALA A 26 -15.59 -24.42 -0.67
C ALA A 26 -16.86 -24.17 0.15
N ARG A 27 -16.72 -23.98 1.47
CA ARG A 27 -17.84 -23.82 2.40
C ARG A 27 -18.01 -22.34 2.77
N PRO A 28 -19.25 -21.82 2.86
CA PRO A 28 -19.50 -20.41 3.19
C PRO A 28 -18.77 -19.93 4.45
N GLY A 29 -18.80 -20.72 5.53
CA GLY A 29 -18.12 -20.37 6.78
C GLY A 29 -16.60 -20.22 6.66
N GLU A 30 -15.94 -20.92 5.73
CA GLU A 30 -14.48 -20.78 5.48
C GLU A 30 -14.18 -19.45 4.78
N LEU A 31 -15.04 -19.05 3.84
CA LEU A 31 -14.94 -17.77 3.14
C LEU A 31 -15.20 -16.59 4.08
N MET A 32 -16.21 -16.70 4.95
CA MET A 32 -16.51 -15.69 5.98
C MET A 32 -15.34 -15.51 6.95
N ALA A 33 -14.68 -16.61 7.37
CA ALA A 33 -13.53 -16.57 8.27
C ALA A 33 -12.31 -15.86 7.67
N ALA A 34 -12.21 -15.77 6.34
CA ALA A 34 -11.15 -15.05 5.65
C ALA A 34 -11.35 -13.53 5.62
N LEU A 35 -12.60 -13.04 5.75
CA LEU A 35 -12.95 -11.62 5.60
C LEU A 35 -12.10 -10.70 6.49
N PRO A 36 -11.92 -10.96 7.81
CA PRO A 36 -11.13 -10.05 8.64
C PRO A 36 -9.67 -9.92 8.18
N SER A 37 -9.08 -11.00 7.68
CA SER A 37 -7.70 -10.98 7.17
C SER A 37 -7.62 -10.26 5.83
N MET A 38 -8.62 -10.38 4.96
CA MET A 38 -8.70 -9.64 3.70
C MET A 38 -8.83 -8.12 3.90
N MET A 39 -9.53 -7.70 4.95
CA MET A 39 -9.73 -6.27 5.26
C MET A 39 -8.68 -5.70 6.21
N GLY A 40 -7.91 -6.53 6.90
CA GLY A 40 -6.94 -6.10 7.92
C GLY A 40 -7.59 -5.64 9.22
N PHE A 41 -8.88 -5.89 9.45
CA PHE A 41 -9.59 -5.69 10.72
C PHE A 41 -10.89 -6.50 10.74
N VAL A 42 -11.48 -6.70 11.92
CA VAL A 42 -12.79 -7.35 12.05
C VAL A 42 -13.88 -6.28 11.87
N PRO A 43 -14.68 -6.30 10.80
CA PRO A 43 -15.72 -5.32 10.61
C PRO A 43 -16.95 -5.69 11.45
N GLU A 44 -17.64 -4.65 11.90
CA GLU A 44 -18.87 -4.74 12.67
C GLU A 44 -19.91 -3.83 12.01
N ARG A 45 -21.19 -4.19 12.14
CA ARG A 45 -22.34 -3.39 11.67
C ARG A 45 -22.13 -2.81 10.27
N SER A 46 -21.91 -3.70 9.31
CA SER A 46 -21.49 -3.32 7.96
C SER A 46 -21.97 -4.32 6.91
N ILE A 47 -22.01 -3.86 5.67
CA ILE A 47 -22.23 -4.70 4.50
C ILE A 47 -20.92 -4.80 3.73
N ILE A 48 -20.55 -6.02 3.34
CA ILE A 48 -19.33 -6.31 2.60
C ILE A 48 -19.75 -6.92 1.27
N ILE A 49 -19.20 -6.39 0.18
CA ILE A 49 -19.44 -6.87 -1.17
C ILE A 49 -18.12 -7.32 -1.75
N ILE A 50 -18.07 -8.56 -2.22
CA ILE A 50 -16.91 -9.14 -2.88
C ILE A 50 -17.26 -9.42 -4.33
N GLY A 51 -16.54 -8.77 -5.25
CA GLY A 51 -16.59 -9.08 -6.66
C GLY A 51 -15.91 -10.42 -6.92
N ILE A 52 -16.48 -11.19 -7.84
CA ILE A 52 -15.91 -12.46 -8.29
C ILE A 52 -15.58 -12.32 -9.77
N ILE A 53 -14.30 -12.52 -10.09
CA ILE A 53 -13.78 -12.38 -11.45
C ILE A 53 -13.23 -13.73 -11.95
N PRO A 54 -13.46 -14.08 -13.23
CA PRO A 54 -12.86 -15.28 -13.81
C PRO A 54 -11.34 -15.11 -13.91
N ASP A 55 -10.61 -16.19 -13.63
CA ASP A 55 -9.16 -16.22 -13.80
C ASP A 55 -8.80 -16.14 -15.30
N SER A 56 -7.86 -15.26 -15.64
CA SER A 56 -7.44 -15.01 -17.02
C SER A 56 -6.70 -16.18 -17.67
N VAL A 57 -6.10 -17.06 -16.85
CA VAL A 57 -5.31 -18.23 -17.28
C VAL A 57 -6.16 -19.49 -17.22
N GLU A 58 -6.97 -19.65 -16.18
CA GLU A 58 -7.83 -20.82 -15.95
C GLU A 58 -9.29 -20.38 -15.76
N PRO A 59 -10.08 -20.16 -16.83
CA PRO A 59 -11.42 -19.54 -16.76
C PRO A 59 -12.44 -20.25 -15.86
N HIS A 60 -12.18 -21.51 -15.50
CA HIS A 60 -12.99 -22.28 -14.56
C HIS A 60 -12.69 -21.97 -13.08
N ARG A 61 -11.66 -21.18 -12.81
CA ARG A 61 -11.32 -20.70 -11.48
C ARG A 61 -11.81 -19.28 -11.33
N LEU A 62 -12.45 -19.07 -10.19
CA LEU A 62 -12.93 -17.77 -9.77
C LEU A 62 -11.89 -17.18 -8.82
N ARG A 63 -11.61 -15.88 -8.98
CA ARG A 63 -10.76 -15.10 -8.10
C ARG A 63 -11.61 -14.06 -7.39
N ILE A 64 -11.18 -13.72 -6.19
CA ILE A 64 -11.67 -12.50 -5.53
C ILE A 64 -11.23 -11.31 -6.39
N GLY A 65 -12.19 -10.50 -6.78
CA GLY A 65 -12.01 -9.20 -7.40
C GLY A 65 -12.04 -8.08 -6.35
N PRO A 66 -12.66 -6.93 -6.65
CA PRO A 66 -12.75 -5.82 -5.72
C PRO A 66 -13.53 -6.21 -4.45
N VAL A 67 -13.13 -5.65 -3.32
CA VAL A 67 -13.82 -5.83 -2.03
C VAL A 67 -14.23 -4.44 -1.55
N VAL A 68 -15.51 -4.25 -1.29
CA VAL A 68 -16.07 -3.00 -0.78
C VAL A 68 -16.74 -3.27 0.55
N ARG A 69 -16.57 -2.33 1.48
CA ARG A 69 -17.20 -2.38 2.80
C ARG A 69 -17.96 -1.07 3.03
N LEU A 70 -19.20 -1.23 3.43
CA LEU A 70 -20.21 -0.19 3.65
C LEU A 70 -20.58 -0.19 5.13
N ASP A 71 -20.52 0.98 5.76
CA ASP A 71 -21.17 1.16 7.06
C ASP A 71 -22.71 1.12 6.85
N ILE A 72 -23.48 0.65 7.83
CA ILE A 72 -24.96 0.67 7.75
C ILE A 72 -25.44 2.11 7.98
N GLU A 73 -25.19 2.97 7.00
CA GLU A 73 -25.63 4.37 6.97
C GLU A 73 -26.22 4.68 5.59
N PRO A 74 -27.45 5.24 5.50
CA PRO A 74 -28.22 5.38 4.25
C PRO A 74 -27.53 6.10 3.09
N TRP A 75 -26.56 6.96 3.38
CA TRP A 75 -25.89 7.84 2.40
C TRP A 75 -24.62 7.21 1.82
N SER A 76 -24.23 6.03 2.28
CA SER A 76 -22.96 5.38 1.90
C SER A 76 -23.06 4.47 0.67
N PHE A 77 -24.28 4.10 0.24
CA PHE A 77 -24.50 3.01 -0.71
C PHE A 77 -24.19 3.37 -2.17
N ASP A 78 -24.83 4.41 -2.72
CA ASP A 78 -24.76 4.74 -4.15
C ASP A 78 -23.33 4.91 -4.67
N SER A 79 -22.52 5.74 -4.00
CA SER A 79 -21.16 6.04 -4.44
C SER A 79 -20.23 4.83 -4.37
N ALA A 80 -20.44 3.95 -3.39
CA ALA A 80 -19.67 2.73 -3.24
C ALA A 80 -20.06 1.66 -4.26
N LEU A 81 -21.35 1.57 -4.63
CA LEU A 81 -21.83 0.68 -5.68
C LEU A 81 -21.43 1.13 -7.08
N GLU A 82 -21.44 2.44 -7.36
CA GLU A 82 -20.87 3.00 -8.60
C GLU A 82 -19.39 2.64 -8.74
N THR A 83 -18.64 2.85 -7.66
CA THR A 83 -17.23 2.47 -7.57
C THR A 83 -17.00 0.98 -7.81
N PHE A 84 -17.83 0.13 -7.21
CA PHE A 84 -17.75 -1.31 -7.35
C PHE A 84 -18.06 -1.77 -8.78
N ASP A 85 -19.04 -1.13 -9.44
CA ASP A 85 -19.37 -1.39 -10.85
C ASP A 85 -18.22 -1.00 -11.78
N ASP A 86 -17.65 0.19 -11.59
CA ASP A 86 -16.48 0.65 -12.34
C ASP A 86 -15.27 -0.29 -12.16
N ALA A 87 -15.08 -0.84 -10.96
CA ALA A 87 -14.03 -1.82 -10.67
C ALA A 87 -14.21 -3.15 -11.43
N LEU A 88 -15.46 -3.54 -11.67
CA LEU A 88 -15.83 -4.72 -12.45
C LEU A 88 -16.03 -4.42 -13.94
N ALA A 89 -15.88 -3.16 -14.36
CA ALA A 89 -16.02 -2.75 -15.74
C ALA A 89 -14.97 -3.47 -16.62
N GLY A 90 -15.46 -4.27 -17.56
CA GLY A 90 -14.62 -5.09 -18.44
C GLY A 90 -14.54 -6.57 -18.05
N HIS A 91 -15.08 -6.95 -16.88
CA HIS A 91 -15.28 -8.35 -16.53
C HIS A 91 -16.68 -8.83 -16.94
N SER A 92 -16.75 -10.06 -17.46
CA SER A 92 -18.00 -10.74 -17.81
C SER A 92 -17.83 -12.25 -17.60
N PRO A 93 -18.69 -12.91 -16.80
CA PRO A 93 -19.82 -12.34 -16.07
C PRO A 93 -19.35 -11.44 -14.90
N ARG A 94 -20.19 -10.45 -14.53
CA ARG A 94 -20.01 -9.66 -13.30
C ARG A 94 -20.79 -10.34 -12.19
N GLN A 95 -20.07 -10.78 -11.16
CA GLN A 95 -20.68 -11.52 -10.07
C GLN A 95 -20.24 -10.96 -8.72
N ALA A 96 -21.13 -11.04 -7.73
CA ALA A 96 -20.87 -10.53 -6.39
C ALA A 96 -21.33 -11.51 -5.31
N LEU A 97 -20.65 -11.46 -4.16
CA LEU A 97 -21.05 -12.06 -2.90
C LEU A 97 -21.33 -10.94 -1.90
N VAL A 98 -22.45 -11.02 -1.19
CA VAL A 98 -22.87 -9.98 -0.24
C VAL A 98 -22.92 -10.57 1.17
N TYR A 99 -22.31 -9.87 2.13
CA TYR A 99 -22.28 -10.25 3.53
C TYR A 99 -22.76 -9.08 4.39
N GLY A 100 -23.85 -9.28 5.12
CA GLY A 100 -24.32 -8.37 6.15
C GLY A 100 -23.83 -8.82 7.53
N VAL A 101 -23.00 -8.01 8.18
CA VAL A 101 -22.49 -8.28 9.53
C VAL A 101 -23.25 -7.41 10.52
N HIS A 102 -24.10 -8.02 11.35
CA HIS A 102 -24.87 -7.32 12.38
C HIS A 102 -25.35 -8.29 13.46
N ASP A 103 -25.38 -7.84 14.72
CA ASP A 103 -25.85 -8.63 15.87
C ASP A 103 -27.35 -8.97 15.77
N GLU A 104 -28.12 -8.11 15.11
CA GLU A 104 -29.57 -8.26 14.88
C GLU A 104 -29.87 -8.38 13.38
N ARG A 105 -30.53 -9.46 12.94
CA ARG A 105 -30.80 -9.70 11.50
C ARG A 105 -31.76 -8.65 10.94
N GLU A 106 -32.80 -8.33 11.71
CA GLU A 106 -33.90 -7.48 11.30
C GLU A 106 -33.43 -6.04 10.95
N GLU A 107 -32.35 -5.59 11.57
CA GLU A 107 -31.77 -4.25 11.35
C GLU A 107 -30.98 -4.14 10.03
N ILE A 108 -30.50 -5.25 9.47
CA ILE A 108 -29.66 -5.24 8.26
C ILE A 108 -30.34 -5.85 7.04
N GLU A 109 -31.33 -6.72 7.23
CA GLU A 109 -31.98 -7.48 6.17
C GLU A 109 -32.59 -6.58 5.08
N GLY A 110 -33.22 -5.46 5.45
CA GLY A 110 -33.73 -4.48 4.49
C GLY A 110 -32.63 -3.91 3.58
N TYR A 111 -31.49 -3.54 4.16
CA TYR A 111 -30.35 -3.02 3.40
C TYR A 111 -29.71 -4.07 2.49
N LEU A 112 -29.75 -5.35 2.88
CA LEU A 112 -29.26 -6.44 2.04
C LEU A 112 -30.13 -6.58 0.78
N TYR A 113 -31.45 -6.50 0.91
CA TYR A 113 -32.34 -6.51 -0.25
C TYR A 113 -32.12 -5.29 -1.16
N ASP A 114 -32.03 -4.09 -0.58
CA ASP A 114 -31.78 -2.87 -1.35
C ASP A 114 -30.47 -2.97 -2.17
N ILE A 115 -29.39 -3.48 -1.55
CA ILE A 115 -28.10 -3.66 -2.24
C ILE A 115 -28.17 -4.72 -3.34
N VAL A 116 -28.91 -5.80 -3.14
CA VAL A 116 -29.08 -6.83 -4.16
C VAL A 116 -29.80 -6.25 -5.37
N ASP A 117 -30.92 -5.55 -5.15
CA ASP A 117 -31.68 -4.88 -6.21
C ASP A 117 -30.78 -3.88 -6.96
N ASP A 118 -30.03 -3.05 -6.24
CA ASP A 118 -29.13 -2.06 -6.86
C ASP A 118 -27.99 -2.72 -7.67
N LEU A 119 -27.44 -3.85 -7.21
CA LEU A 119 -26.40 -4.60 -7.93
C LEU A 119 -26.98 -5.26 -9.20
N GLU A 120 -28.18 -5.81 -9.11
CA GLU A 120 -28.87 -6.44 -10.24
C GLU A 120 -29.29 -5.41 -11.31
N ASP A 121 -29.78 -4.24 -10.90
CA ASP A 121 -30.09 -3.12 -11.79
C ASP A 121 -28.85 -2.63 -12.56
N ARG A 122 -27.65 -2.81 -11.98
CA ARG A 122 -26.34 -2.55 -12.61
C ARG A 122 -25.83 -3.72 -13.47
N GLY A 123 -26.61 -4.79 -13.60
CA GLY A 123 -26.28 -5.97 -14.42
C GLY A 123 -25.27 -6.91 -13.76
N MET A 124 -25.15 -6.89 -12.44
CA MET A 124 -24.34 -7.85 -11.68
C MET A 124 -25.19 -8.98 -11.14
N THR A 125 -24.70 -10.22 -11.25
CA THR A 125 -25.36 -11.36 -10.64
C THR A 125 -24.87 -11.54 -9.20
N VAL A 126 -25.77 -11.39 -8.23
CA VAL A 126 -25.47 -11.74 -6.84
C VAL A 126 -25.54 -13.26 -6.71
N ILE A 127 -24.45 -13.90 -6.29
CA ILE A 127 -24.38 -15.37 -6.17
C ILE A 127 -25.06 -15.83 -4.88
N ASN A 128 -24.78 -15.14 -3.77
CA ASN A 128 -25.34 -15.42 -2.45
C ASN A 128 -25.32 -14.16 -1.59
N VAL A 129 -26.24 -14.13 -0.63
CA VAL A 129 -26.40 -13.08 0.37
C VAL A 129 -26.46 -13.74 1.74
N TRP A 130 -25.56 -13.34 2.64
CA TRP A 130 -25.52 -13.89 4.00
C TRP A 130 -25.70 -12.80 5.05
N TRP A 131 -26.51 -13.08 6.05
CA TRP A 131 -26.42 -12.40 7.35
C TRP A 131 -25.45 -13.17 8.26
N ILE A 132 -24.62 -12.44 8.99
CA ILE A 132 -23.62 -12.96 9.92
C ILE A 132 -23.75 -12.19 11.23
N GLU A 133 -23.97 -12.91 12.33
CA GLU A 133 -24.12 -12.32 13.67
C GLU A 133 -22.87 -11.53 14.09
N ALA A 134 -21.70 -12.12 13.87
CA ALA A 134 -20.40 -11.48 14.07
C ALA A 134 -19.32 -12.24 13.27
N LEU A 135 -18.21 -11.59 12.93
CA LEU A 135 -17.07 -12.26 12.29
C LEU A 135 -16.08 -12.81 13.33
N ASN A 136 -16.55 -13.72 14.16
CA ASN A 136 -15.73 -14.49 15.08
C ASN A 136 -15.95 -16.00 14.88
N THR A 137 -14.99 -16.81 15.31
CA THR A 137 -15.04 -18.27 15.17
C THR A 137 -16.28 -18.85 15.86
N GLY A 138 -17.11 -19.57 15.12
CA GLY A 138 -18.35 -20.17 15.63
C GLY A 138 -19.57 -19.25 15.62
N ALA A 139 -19.45 -17.99 15.19
CA ALA A 139 -20.61 -17.12 15.01
C ALA A 139 -21.60 -17.71 14.01
N ARG A 140 -22.89 -17.47 14.24
CA ARG A 140 -23.93 -17.92 13.35
C ARG A 140 -23.97 -17.08 12.07
N TRP A 141 -24.15 -17.74 10.94
CA TRP A 141 -24.58 -17.11 9.70
C TRP A 141 -25.86 -17.75 9.18
N VAL A 142 -26.60 -16.98 8.38
CA VAL A 142 -27.81 -17.42 7.68
C VAL A 142 -27.72 -16.93 6.24
N ASP A 143 -27.95 -17.83 5.28
CA ASP A 143 -28.19 -17.48 3.89
C ASP A 143 -29.61 -16.93 3.76
N ILE A 144 -29.73 -15.69 3.29
CA ILE A 144 -30.99 -14.94 3.29
C ILE A 144 -32.02 -15.55 2.34
N ASP A 145 -31.57 -16.17 1.26
CA ASP A 145 -32.46 -16.71 0.22
C ASP A 145 -32.95 -18.12 0.57
N THR A 146 -32.06 -18.95 1.12
CA THR A 146 -32.31 -20.36 1.36
C THR A 146 -32.67 -20.68 2.81
N GLU A 147 -32.47 -19.74 3.73
CA GLU A 147 -32.54 -19.93 5.19
C GLU A 147 -31.59 -21.04 5.70
N GLU A 148 -30.57 -21.40 4.92
CA GLU A 148 -29.51 -22.28 5.38
C GLU A 148 -28.74 -21.59 6.51
N ILE A 149 -28.50 -22.32 7.59
CA ILE A 149 -27.76 -21.82 8.74
C ILE A 149 -26.43 -22.55 8.86
N GLY A 150 -25.42 -21.84 9.36
CA GLY A 150 -24.17 -22.47 9.74
C GLY A 150 -23.36 -21.61 10.67
N GLU A 151 -22.09 -22.00 10.83
CA GLU A 151 -21.13 -21.30 11.68
C GLU A 151 -19.94 -20.78 10.87
N VAL A 152 -19.42 -19.64 11.27
CA VAL A 152 -18.18 -19.06 10.75
C VAL A 152 -17.04 -19.98 11.18
N ALA A 153 -16.18 -20.36 10.22
CA ALA A 153 -15.02 -21.19 10.51
C ALA A 153 -13.98 -20.43 11.33
N SER A 154 -12.85 -21.06 11.61
CA SER A 154 -11.79 -20.45 12.43
C SER A 154 -11.18 -19.21 11.76
N VAL A 155 -11.47 -18.02 12.31
CA VAL A 155 -10.78 -16.77 11.97
C VAL A 155 -9.33 -16.81 12.48
N GLU A 156 -9.13 -17.55 13.57
CA GLU A 156 -7.93 -18.20 14.13
C GLU A 156 -6.90 -18.70 13.14
N THR A 157 -7.40 -19.63 12.32
CA THR A 157 -6.60 -20.60 11.56
C THR A 157 -7.24 -20.74 10.19
N ASN A 158 -6.88 -19.83 9.29
CA ASN A 158 -7.32 -19.88 7.91
C ASN A 158 -6.17 -19.47 6.96
N PRO A 159 -6.19 -19.93 5.70
CA PRO A 159 -5.10 -19.70 4.76
C PRO A 159 -4.79 -18.23 4.48
N VAL A 160 -5.80 -17.35 4.51
CA VAL A 160 -5.58 -15.91 4.27
C VAL A 160 -4.85 -15.27 5.44
N ARG A 161 -5.22 -15.64 6.67
CA ARG A 161 -4.53 -15.17 7.87
C ARG A 161 -3.07 -15.63 7.92
N ASP A 162 -2.82 -16.91 7.62
CA ASP A 162 -1.47 -17.46 7.62
C ASP A 162 -0.59 -16.71 6.61
N LEU A 163 -1.11 -16.45 5.41
CA LEU A 163 -0.41 -15.69 4.38
C LEU A 163 -0.22 -14.21 4.76
N SER A 164 -1.27 -13.58 5.31
CA SER A 164 -1.20 -12.18 5.78
C SER A 164 -0.14 -12.02 6.87
N THR A 165 -0.07 -12.99 7.79
CA THR A 165 0.95 -13.02 8.84
C THR A 165 2.35 -13.21 8.27
N LEU A 166 2.51 -14.10 7.29
CA LEU A 166 3.80 -14.34 6.62
C LEU A 166 4.32 -13.08 5.91
N HIS A 167 3.45 -12.31 5.25
CA HIS A 167 3.80 -11.05 4.60
C HIS A 167 3.84 -9.85 5.57
N GLY A 168 3.64 -10.06 6.87
CA GLY A 168 3.65 -8.99 7.86
C GLY A 168 2.54 -7.95 7.69
N ALA A 169 1.43 -8.32 7.05
CA ALA A 169 0.26 -7.47 6.91
C ALA A 169 -0.30 -7.10 8.28
N LYS A 170 -0.75 -5.86 8.42
CA LYS A 170 -1.26 -5.33 9.67
C LYS A 170 -2.71 -5.76 9.85
N THR A 171 -2.99 -6.38 10.97
CA THR A 171 -4.36 -6.61 11.44
C THR A 171 -4.65 -5.73 12.63
N MET A 172 -5.76 -4.99 12.59
CA MET A 172 -6.32 -4.24 13.70
C MET A 172 -7.43 -5.07 14.36
N ARG A 173 -7.70 -4.83 15.64
CA ARG A 173 -8.79 -5.51 16.34
C ARG A 173 -10.15 -5.07 15.81
N ASP A 174 -10.31 -3.77 15.65
CA ASP A 174 -11.57 -3.14 15.28
C ASP A 174 -11.34 -1.85 14.46
N GLN A 175 -12.43 -1.24 14.01
CA GLN A 175 -12.41 0.02 13.27
C GLN A 175 -11.88 1.19 14.11
N GLN A 176 -12.09 1.17 15.43
CA GLN A 176 -11.64 2.22 16.31
C GLN A 176 -10.11 2.24 16.40
N GLU A 177 -9.47 1.09 16.49
CA GLU A 177 -8.02 0.94 16.43
C GLU A 177 -7.45 1.44 15.10
N LEU A 178 -8.15 1.19 13.99
CA LEU A 178 -7.77 1.73 12.68
C LEU A 178 -7.78 3.27 12.65
N VAL A 179 -8.82 3.89 13.21
CA VAL A 179 -8.91 5.35 13.32
C VAL A 179 -7.81 5.89 14.25
N GLU A 180 -7.58 5.25 15.39
CA GLU A 180 -6.57 5.63 16.38
C GLU A 180 -5.14 5.45 15.87
N TRP A 181 -4.90 4.46 15.01
CA TRP A 181 -3.58 4.15 14.46
C TRP A 181 -2.97 5.34 13.71
N LEU A 182 -3.79 6.06 12.94
CA LEU A 182 -3.34 7.25 12.20
C LEU A 182 -3.70 8.55 12.90
N ALA A 183 -4.35 8.50 14.05
CA ALA A 183 -4.73 9.68 14.80
C ALA A 183 -3.50 10.52 15.15
N ILE A 184 -3.69 11.82 14.96
CA ILE A 184 -2.77 12.88 15.33
C ILE A 184 -2.36 12.72 16.80
N ASP A 185 -1.08 12.49 17.06
CA ASP A 185 -0.55 12.43 18.43
C ASP A 185 -0.29 13.85 18.94
N THR A 186 -1.10 14.28 19.89
CA THR A 186 -1.00 15.61 20.54
C THR A 186 -0.15 15.59 21.81
N THR A 187 0.27 14.42 22.29
CA THR A 187 1.07 14.27 23.50
C THR A 187 2.55 14.53 23.26
N ARG A 188 3.02 14.30 22.03
CA ARG A 188 4.42 14.50 21.63
C ARG A 188 4.58 15.73 20.74
N PRO A 189 5.74 16.42 20.80
CA PRO A 189 6.01 17.55 19.93
C PRO A 189 5.94 17.15 18.46
N SER A 190 5.26 17.97 17.65
CA SER A 190 5.17 17.75 16.22
C SER A 190 6.56 17.70 15.57
N LEU A 191 6.73 16.82 14.57
CA LEU A 191 7.91 16.78 13.74
C LEU A 191 8.00 18.05 12.90
N ARG A 192 9.17 18.67 12.93
CA ARG A 192 9.50 19.81 12.08
C ARG A 192 10.56 19.34 11.08
N PRO A 193 10.18 19.03 9.83
CA PRO A 193 11.17 18.70 8.81
C PRO A 193 12.02 19.92 8.48
N ARG A 194 13.17 19.68 7.84
CA ARG A 194 14.01 20.74 7.29
C ARG A 194 13.16 21.59 6.32
N ARG A 195 13.41 22.91 6.29
CA ARG A 195 12.73 23.78 5.33
C ARG A 195 13.17 23.35 3.94
N TYR A 196 12.21 22.95 3.11
CA TYR A 196 12.50 22.54 1.75
C TYR A 196 12.91 23.77 0.95
N VAL A 197 14.11 23.73 0.40
CA VAL A 197 14.56 24.55 -0.72
C VAL A 197 14.56 23.60 -1.91
N ASP A 198 14.10 24.04 -3.08
CA ASP A 198 14.05 23.18 -4.26
C ASP A 198 15.42 22.54 -4.51
N ALA A 199 15.50 21.23 -4.28
CA ALA A 199 16.73 20.47 -4.36
C ALA A 199 17.27 20.44 -5.79
N ALA A 200 16.47 20.70 -6.84
CA ALA A 200 17.02 20.79 -8.19
C ALA A 200 18.07 21.90 -8.34
N HIS A 201 18.05 22.92 -7.46
CA HIS A 201 18.87 24.12 -7.58
C HIS A 201 19.83 24.34 -6.40
N ASP A 202 19.80 23.50 -5.36
CA ASP A 202 20.64 23.62 -4.18
C ASP A 202 21.47 22.35 -3.92
N VAL A 203 22.78 22.47 -4.12
CA VAL A 203 23.77 21.41 -3.88
C VAL A 203 23.76 20.93 -2.42
N THR A 204 23.62 21.85 -1.47
CA THR A 204 23.62 21.53 -0.04
C THR A 204 22.38 20.72 0.33
N GLU A 205 21.22 21.09 -0.21
CA GLU A 205 19.98 20.35 0.03
C GLU A 205 19.99 18.97 -0.65
N ASN A 206 20.56 18.83 -1.86
CA ASN A 206 20.74 17.51 -2.49
C ASN A 206 21.59 16.58 -1.61
N ILE A 207 22.72 17.09 -1.14
CA ILE A 207 23.63 16.33 -0.27
C ILE A 207 22.92 15.95 1.04
N ALA A 208 22.12 16.85 1.60
CA ALA A 208 21.35 16.58 2.80
C ALA A 208 20.24 15.53 2.57
N LEU A 209 19.52 15.60 1.44
CA LEU A 209 18.53 14.59 1.04
C LEU A 209 19.19 13.23 0.78
N LEU A 210 20.35 13.20 0.13
CA LEU A 210 21.11 11.97 -0.08
C LEU A 210 21.49 11.31 1.26
N ASN A 211 21.93 12.11 2.23
CA ASN A 211 22.17 11.61 3.59
C ASN A 211 20.89 11.10 4.26
N ASP A 212 19.75 11.78 4.07
CA ASP A 212 18.45 11.35 4.60
C ASP A 212 18.04 9.98 4.01
N VAL A 213 18.23 9.77 2.70
CA VAL A 213 17.96 8.49 2.03
C VAL A 213 18.93 7.39 2.49
N ILE A 214 20.23 7.67 2.58
CA ILE A 214 21.23 6.71 3.09
C ILE A 214 20.90 6.30 4.52
N PHE A 215 20.53 7.26 5.36
CA PHE A 215 20.17 6.98 6.75
C PHE A 215 18.93 6.09 6.83
N LEU A 216 17.91 6.38 6.02
CA LEU A 216 16.70 5.55 5.90
C LEU A 216 17.01 4.13 5.43
N ALA A 217 17.72 3.98 4.31
CA ALA A 217 18.08 2.67 3.76
C ALA A 217 18.91 1.85 4.76
N HIS A 218 19.89 2.48 5.42
CA HIS A 218 20.71 1.81 6.42
C HIS A 218 19.88 1.34 7.63
N SER A 219 19.00 2.18 8.18
CA SER A 219 18.11 1.78 9.28
C SER A 219 17.16 0.66 8.88
N MET A 220 16.58 0.70 7.68
CA MET A 220 15.75 -0.39 7.18
C MET A 220 16.52 -1.71 7.06
N LYS A 221 17.76 -1.66 6.56
CA LYS A 221 18.65 -2.84 6.49
C LYS A 221 18.92 -3.42 7.87
N LEU A 222 19.20 -2.58 8.87
CA LEU A 222 19.45 -3.05 10.24
C LEU A 222 18.23 -3.74 10.84
N VAL A 223 17.02 -3.19 10.63
CA VAL A 223 15.79 -3.82 11.09
C VAL A 223 15.51 -5.13 10.35
N ALA A 224 15.63 -5.13 9.02
CA ALA A 224 15.40 -6.32 8.19
C ALA A 224 16.34 -7.49 8.57
N ASN A 225 17.59 -7.17 8.97
CA ASN A 225 18.57 -8.17 9.41
C ASN A 225 18.44 -8.53 10.91
N GLY A 226 17.47 -7.97 11.63
CA GLY A 226 17.28 -8.19 13.07
C GLY A 226 18.37 -7.57 13.96
N ALA A 227 19.23 -6.71 13.40
CA ALA A 227 20.29 -6.01 14.15
C ALA A 227 19.74 -4.85 15.00
N GLU A 228 18.62 -4.28 14.58
CA GLU A 228 17.87 -3.28 15.36
C GLU A 228 16.40 -3.66 15.48
N ARG A 229 15.79 -3.27 16.60
CA ARG A 229 14.35 -3.43 16.81
C ARG A 229 13.59 -2.30 16.13
N LEU A 230 12.50 -2.64 15.44
CA LEU A 230 11.64 -1.65 14.78
C LEU A 230 11.14 -0.56 15.76
N GLU A 231 10.82 -0.92 17.01
CA GLU A 231 10.37 0.06 18.00
C GLU A 231 11.43 1.14 18.31
N ALA A 232 12.71 0.77 18.32
CA ALA A 232 13.79 1.71 18.57
C ALA A 232 13.96 2.67 17.38
N VAL A 233 13.82 2.15 16.17
CA VAL A 233 13.93 2.91 14.92
C VAL A 233 12.76 3.87 14.73
N ILE A 234 11.53 3.43 15.07
CA ILE A 234 10.32 4.28 15.10
C ILE A 234 10.44 5.40 16.14
N ALA A 235 11.12 5.15 17.28
CA ALA A 235 11.35 6.18 18.28
C ALA A 235 12.40 7.23 17.86
N ASP A 236 13.21 6.97 16.83
CA ASP A 236 14.22 7.91 16.36
C ASP A 236 13.61 9.05 15.53
N ARG A 237 13.43 10.19 16.21
CA ARG A 237 12.92 11.42 15.60
C ARG A 237 13.80 11.97 14.47
N ARG A 238 15.09 11.61 14.39
CA ARG A 238 15.96 12.02 13.27
C ARG A 238 15.59 11.24 12.01
N LEU A 239 15.37 9.93 12.15
CA LEU A 239 14.93 9.10 11.04
C LEU A 239 13.53 9.49 10.57
N LEU A 240 12.61 9.72 11.51
CA LEU A 240 11.28 10.23 11.17
C LEU A 240 11.31 11.62 10.51
N ARG A 241 12.37 12.42 10.68
CA ARG A 241 12.54 13.66 9.90
C ARG A 241 13.08 13.37 8.50
N ALA A 242 14.05 12.46 8.39
CA ALA A 242 14.62 12.05 7.11
C ALA A 242 13.53 11.52 6.17
N ILE A 243 12.68 10.60 6.63
CA ILE A 243 11.58 10.06 5.82
C ILE A 243 10.59 11.15 5.36
N VAL A 244 10.34 12.17 6.19
CA VAL A 244 9.47 13.30 5.84
C VAL A 244 10.12 14.21 4.81
N CYS A 245 11.44 14.44 4.90
CA CYS A 245 12.18 15.18 3.87
C CYS A 245 12.11 14.45 2.53
N VAL A 246 12.32 13.13 2.52
CA VAL A 246 12.24 12.30 1.31
C VAL A 246 10.81 12.30 0.74
N ALA A 247 9.79 12.13 1.57
CA ALA A 247 8.38 12.13 1.14
C ALA A 247 7.93 13.46 0.51
N ARG A 248 8.52 14.58 0.95
CA ARG A 248 8.23 15.91 0.41
C ARG A 248 8.97 16.22 -0.88
N CYS A 249 10.05 15.50 -1.18
CA CYS A 249 10.81 15.69 -2.41
C CYS A 249 10.07 15.04 -3.58
N GLU A 250 9.64 15.84 -4.56
CA GLU A 250 8.87 15.36 -5.73
C GLU A 250 9.61 14.28 -6.54
N ARG A 251 10.95 14.29 -6.49
CA ARG A 251 11.80 13.35 -7.21
C ARG A 251 12.08 12.06 -6.46
N LEU A 252 11.99 12.08 -5.12
CA LEU A 252 12.41 10.97 -4.26
C LEU A 252 11.27 10.30 -3.51
N HIS A 253 10.06 10.87 -3.51
CA HIS A 253 8.94 10.27 -2.79
C HIS A 253 8.62 8.85 -3.32
N SER A 254 8.83 8.61 -4.62
CA SER A 254 8.62 7.30 -5.25
C SER A 254 9.64 6.28 -4.79
N LEU A 255 10.83 6.70 -4.37
CA LEU A 255 11.85 5.82 -3.79
C LEU A 255 11.39 5.22 -2.46
N LEU A 256 10.53 5.90 -1.70
CA LEU A 256 9.92 5.31 -0.50
C LEU A 256 9.06 4.10 -0.84
N VAL A 257 8.32 4.19 -1.94
CA VAL A 257 7.50 3.08 -2.46
C VAL A 257 8.42 1.95 -2.96
N THR A 258 9.48 2.28 -3.71
CA THR A 258 10.49 1.32 -4.16
C THR A 258 11.10 0.53 -3.00
N MET A 259 11.56 1.21 -1.94
CA MET A 259 12.18 0.56 -0.77
C MET A 259 11.17 -0.23 0.06
N ALA A 260 9.88 0.02 -0.11
CA ALA A 260 8.81 -0.71 0.55
C ALA A 260 8.28 -1.90 -0.26
N MET A 261 8.75 -2.13 -1.48
CA MET A 261 8.34 -3.31 -2.24
C MET A 261 8.87 -4.59 -1.58
N GLY A 262 7.98 -5.58 -1.43
CA GLY A 262 8.32 -6.89 -0.85
C GLY A 262 8.40 -6.88 0.67
N ASP A 263 9.28 -7.71 1.23
CA ASP A 263 9.29 -8.08 2.65
C ASP A 263 9.65 -6.92 3.60
N LYS A 264 10.09 -5.77 3.07
CA LYS A 264 10.42 -4.57 3.85
C LYS A 264 9.25 -3.58 3.97
N ALA A 265 8.12 -3.87 3.32
CA ALA A 265 6.91 -3.04 3.41
C ALA A 265 6.48 -2.75 4.86
N PRO A 266 6.46 -3.73 5.80
CA PRO A 266 6.02 -3.48 7.17
C PRO A 266 6.87 -2.45 7.91
N ILE A 267 8.19 -2.43 7.64
CA ILE A 267 9.14 -1.47 8.22
C ILE A 267 8.79 -0.06 7.74
N MET A 268 8.64 0.13 6.42
CA MET A 268 8.30 1.43 5.85
C MET A 268 6.91 1.90 6.29
N ARG A 269 5.93 0.99 6.30
CA ARG A 269 4.55 1.24 6.77
C ARG A 269 4.56 1.86 8.16
N ASP A 270 5.22 1.21 9.12
CA ASP A 270 5.17 1.66 10.51
C ASP A 270 5.98 2.95 10.74
N LEU A 271 7.06 3.17 9.97
CA LEU A 271 7.79 4.46 9.96
C LEU A 271 6.96 5.62 9.41
N LEU A 272 6.27 5.41 8.28
CA LEU A 272 5.41 6.42 7.66
C LEU A 272 4.18 6.71 8.54
N ALA A 273 3.57 5.68 9.11
CA ALA A 273 2.44 5.85 10.03
C ALA A 273 2.85 6.69 11.24
N GLU A 274 3.97 6.37 11.88
CA GLU A 274 4.46 7.13 13.03
C GLU A 274 4.83 8.58 12.65
N ALA A 275 5.51 8.77 11.52
CA ALA A 275 5.80 10.11 11.01
C ALA A 275 4.50 10.90 10.81
N ALA A 276 3.48 10.32 10.17
CA ALA A 276 2.18 10.95 9.96
C ALA A 276 1.53 11.40 11.27
N ARG A 277 1.52 10.55 12.30
CA ARG A 277 0.93 10.88 13.63
C ARG A 277 1.55 12.12 14.26
N LEU A 278 2.82 12.39 13.99
CA LEU A 278 3.55 13.54 14.52
C LEU A 278 3.54 14.78 13.61
N LEU A 279 2.88 14.73 12.45
CA LEU A 279 2.81 15.82 11.48
C LEU A 279 1.42 16.45 11.42
N ARG A 280 1.31 17.63 10.81
CA ARG A 280 0.04 18.33 10.54
C ARG A 280 0.09 18.98 9.16
N GLY A 281 -1.09 19.30 8.61
CA GLY A 281 -1.21 20.07 7.36
C GLY A 281 -0.63 19.35 6.13
N GLU A 282 -0.14 20.12 5.16
CA GLU A 282 0.33 19.63 3.84
C GLU A 282 1.34 18.48 3.93
N THR A 283 2.21 18.52 4.94
CA THR A 283 3.27 17.52 5.09
C THR A 283 2.72 16.21 5.63
N ARG A 284 1.76 16.25 6.54
CA ARG A 284 1.06 15.03 7.00
C ARG A 284 0.32 14.38 5.85
N ARG A 285 -0.43 15.16 5.08
CA ARG A 285 -1.13 14.69 3.88
C ARG A 285 -0.18 13.99 2.92
N ARG A 286 0.97 14.59 2.60
CA ARG A 286 2.00 13.97 1.76
C ARG A 286 2.47 12.62 2.30
N VAL A 287 2.74 12.53 3.60
CA VAL A 287 3.18 11.27 4.22
C VAL A 287 2.07 10.22 4.22
N LEU A 288 0.80 10.60 4.44
CA LEU A 288 -0.35 9.70 4.35
C LEU A 288 -0.55 9.16 2.91
N ILE A 289 -0.32 9.98 1.89
CA ILE A 289 -0.36 9.55 0.47
C ILE A 289 0.74 8.49 0.23
N MET A 290 1.96 8.71 0.74
CA MET A 290 3.03 7.73 0.63
C MET A 290 2.72 6.45 1.42
N LEU A 291 2.14 6.58 2.60
CA LEU A 291 1.67 5.44 3.38
C LEU A 291 0.63 4.63 2.61
N ALA A 292 -0.35 5.28 1.97
CA ALA A 292 -1.34 4.60 1.14
C ALA A 292 -0.69 3.81 0.00
N ALA A 293 0.27 4.41 -0.72
CA ALA A 293 1.00 3.71 -1.77
C ALA A 293 1.76 2.48 -1.22
N VAL A 294 2.42 2.60 -0.06
CA VAL A 294 3.11 1.48 0.61
C VAL A 294 2.15 0.38 1.06
N LEU A 295 1.00 0.74 1.62
CA LEU A 295 -0.04 -0.20 2.03
C LEU A 295 -0.61 -0.95 0.80
N SER A 296 -0.88 -0.24 -0.29
CA SER A 296 -1.29 -0.85 -1.55
C SER A 296 -0.24 -1.80 -2.12
N ALA A 297 1.06 -1.47 -2.00
CA ALA A 297 2.16 -2.36 -2.41
C ALA A 297 2.16 -3.70 -1.67
N ASN A 298 1.72 -3.68 -0.41
CA ASN A 298 1.72 -4.83 0.49
C ASN A 298 0.36 -5.56 0.53
N HIS A 299 -0.53 -5.28 -0.43
CA HIS A 299 -1.90 -5.82 -0.47
C HIS A 299 -2.77 -5.46 0.74
N GLU A 300 -2.44 -4.39 1.47
CA GLU A 300 -3.20 -3.87 2.61
C GLU A 300 -4.24 -2.83 2.12
N GLY A 301 -5.08 -3.24 1.17
CA GLY A 301 -5.95 -2.34 0.40
C GLY A 301 -6.87 -1.48 1.27
N MET A 302 -7.57 -2.07 2.24
CA MET A 302 -8.46 -1.31 3.13
C MET A 302 -7.70 -0.29 3.97
N LEU A 303 -6.52 -0.63 4.50
CA LEU A 303 -5.69 0.32 5.24
C LEU A 303 -5.24 1.47 4.33
N SER A 304 -4.90 1.17 3.08
CA SER A 304 -4.57 2.17 2.05
C SER A 304 -5.73 3.14 1.80
N PHE A 305 -6.95 2.60 1.63
CA PHE A 305 -8.17 3.39 1.49
C PHE A 305 -8.39 4.33 2.68
N TYR A 306 -8.24 3.84 3.91
CA TYR A 306 -8.38 4.67 5.11
C TYR A 306 -7.29 5.75 5.23
N ALA A 307 -6.07 5.45 4.80
CA ALA A 307 -5.00 6.45 4.73
C ALA A 307 -5.34 7.56 3.73
N LEU A 308 -5.87 7.22 2.54
CA LEU A 308 -6.33 8.22 1.56
C LEU A 308 -7.56 8.99 2.05
N ARG A 309 -8.52 8.33 2.71
CA ARG A 309 -9.72 8.96 3.27
C ARG A 309 -9.35 10.06 4.26
N ASN A 310 -8.37 9.78 5.13
CA ASN A 310 -7.84 10.79 6.05
C ASN A 310 -7.27 12.01 5.31
N VAL A 311 -6.63 11.81 4.15
CA VAL A 311 -6.13 12.94 3.35
C VAL A 311 -7.27 13.77 2.77
N VAL A 312 -8.30 13.11 2.21
CA VAL A 312 -9.49 13.79 1.67
C VAL A 312 -10.18 14.61 2.76
N THR A 313 -10.45 14.00 3.92
CA THR A 313 -11.03 14.69 5.07
C THR A 313 -10.18 15.88 5.52
N GLU A 314 -8.85 15.73 5.59
CA GLU A 314 -7.94 16.83 5.93
C GLU A 314 -7.88 17.95 4.87
N LEU A 315 -8.17 17.65 3.60
CA LEU A 315 -8.21 18.63 2.50
C LEU A 315 -9.51 19.43 2.48
N GLU A 316 -10.64 18.80 2.83
CA GLU A 316 -11.96 19.43 2.93
C GLU A 316 -12.08 20.41 4.11
N HIS A 317 -11.20 20.28 5.10
CA HIS A 317 -11.20 21.18 6.26
C HIS A 317 -10.93 22.65 5.85
N PRO A 318 -11.72 23.63 6.35
CA PRO A 318 -11.62 25.05 5.97
C PRO A 318 -10.24 25.70 6.21
N CYS A 319 -9.41 25.09 7.07
CA CYS A 319 -8.07 25.55 7.38
C CYS A 319 -7.01 25.13 6.34
N SER A 320 -7.39 24.34 5.33
CA SER A 320 -6.51 23.95 4.23
C SER A 320 -6.24 25.16 3.33
N ARG A 321 -5.12 25.84 3.56
CA ARG A 321 -4.67 26.97 2.74
C ARG A 321 -4.13 26.40 1.43
N GLY A 322 -4.96 26.32 0.40
CA GLY A 322 -4.67 25.74 -0.92
C GLY A 322 -3.40 26.31 -1.60
N GLY A 323 -2.24 25.82 -1.19
CA GLY A 323 -0.95 26.09 -1.81
C GLY A 323 -0.61 25.05 -2.88
N TYR A 324 0.46 25.31 -3.63
CA TYR A 324 0.93 24.42 -4.71
C TYR A 324 1.13 22.97 -4.24
N VAL A 325 1.68 22.77 -3.04
CA VAL A 325 1.89 21.44 -2.45
C VAL A 325 0.56 20.70 -2.23
N ASP A 326 -0.50 21.41 -1.84
CA ASP A 326 -1.82 20.83 -1.65
C ASP A 326 -2.53 20.53 -2.98
N GLU A 327 -2.31 21.32 -4.02
CA GLU A 327 -2.80 20.98 -5.36
C GLU A 327 -2.13 19.69 -5.87
N LEU A 328 -0.82 19.55 -5.68
CA LEU A 328 -0.14 18.29 -5.99
C LEU A 328 -0.65 17.14 -5.11
N ASN A 329 -0.88 17.37 -3.81
CA ASN A 329 -1.48 16.35 -2.93
C ASN A 329 -2.86 15.90 -3.45
N LYS A 330 -3.72 16.84 -3.88
CA LYS A 330 -5.04 16.53 -4.45
C LYS A 330 -4.92 15.66 -5.69
N LEU A 331 -4.02 15.99 -6.61
CA LEU A 331 -3.78 15.21 -7.82
C LEU A 331 -3.31 13.79 -7.48
N MET A 332 -2.37 13.64 -6.54
CA MET A 332 -1.88 12.33 -6.12
C MET A 332 -2.95 11.49 -5.43
N VAL A 333 -3.74 12.09 -4.54
CA VAL A 333 -4.87 11.40 -3.89
C VAL A 333 -5.90 10.98 -4.91
N ALA A 334 -6.31 11.86 -5.82
CA ALA A 334 -7.28 11.53 -6.86
C ALA A 334 -6.81 10.36 -7.72
N HIS A 335 -5.52 10.35 -8.09
CA HIS A 335 -4.94 9.25 -8.87
C HIS A 335 -4.90 7.93 -8.09
N LEU A 336 -4.40 7.94 -6.85
CA LEU A 336 -4.36 6.72 -6.03
C LEU A 336 -5.75 6.23 -5.63
N TRP A 337 -6.68 7.15 -5.37
CA TRP A 337 -8.07 6.84 -5.09
C TRP A 337 -8.71 6.14 -6.29
N HIS A 338 -8.61 6.73 -7.48
CA HIS A 338 -9.11 6.11 -8.71
C HIS A 338 -8.46 4.75 -8.98
N ALA A 339 -7.14 4.60 -8.75
CA ALA A 339 -6.46 3.32 -8.88
C ALA A 339 -6.96 2.29 -7.85
N HIS A 340 -7.28 2.72 -6.63
CA HIS A 340 -7.89 1.86 -5.61
C HIS A 340 -9.28 1.38 -6.03
N LEU A 341 -10.12 2.34 -6.40
CA LEU A 341 -11.49 2.09 -6.83
C LEU A 341 -11.56 1.18 -8.05
N SER A 342 -10.67 1.36 -9.04
CA SER A 342 -10.67 0.55 -10.26
C SER A 342 -9.91 -0.78 -10.15
N GLY A 343 -9.42 -1.16 -8.96
CA GLY A 343 -8.62 -2.39 -8.78
C GLY A 343 -7.21 -2.34 -9.41
N HIS A 344 -6.74 -1.16 -9.83
CA HIS A 344 -5.43 -0.93 -10.45
C HIS A 344 -4.35 -0.44 -9.47
N SER A 345 -4.62 -0.47 -8.16
CA SER A 345 -3.69 0.00 -7.11
C SER A 345 -2.30 -0.60 -7.25
N MET A 346 -2.21 -1.93 -7.41
CA MET A 346 -0.91 -2.60 -7.47
C MET A 346 -0.09 -2.15 -8.68
N ARG A 347 -0.68 -2.12 -9.88
CA ARG A 347 0.01 -1.65 -11.10
C ARG A 347 0.48 -0.20 -10.99
N THR A 348 -0.35 0.64 -10.36
CA THR A 348 -0.02 2.06 -10.12
C THR A 348 1.19 2.17 -9.19
N VAL A 349 1.20 1.38 -8.11
CA VAL A 349 2.31 1.32 -7.16
C VAL A 349 3.58 0.74 -7.79
N GLU A 350 3.49 -0.31 -8.61
CA GLU A 350 4.63 -0.86 -9.36
C GLU A 350 5.23 0.18 -10.31
N SER A 351 4.38 0.97 -10.97
CA SER A 351 4.82 2.07 -11.83
C SER A 351 5.51 3.17 -11.03
N MET A 352 4.98 3.51 -9.85
CA MET A 352 5.63 4.45 -8.91
C MET A 352 6.98 3.92 -8.44
N ALA A 353 7.06 2.64 -8.07
CA ALA A 353 8.29 2.01 -7.61
C ALA A 353 9.37 1.95 -8.70
N THR A 354 8.97 1.66 -9.95
CA THR A 354 9.85 1.71 -11.12
C THR A 354 10.35 3.13 -11.38
N ASN A 355 9.48 4.13 -11.27
CA ASN A 355 9.87 5.53 -11.38
C ASN A 355 10.85 5.93 -10.25
N GLY A 356 10.70 5.39 -9.04
CA GLY A 356 11.65 5.60 -7.94
C GLY A 356 13.05 5.05 -8.24
N LEU A 357 13.15 3.86 -8.84
CA LEU A 357 14.42 3.33 -9.34
C LEU A 357 15.02 4.19 -10.45
N TYR A 358 14.18 4.63 -11.41
CA TYR A 358 14.63 5.50 -12.48
C TYR A 358 15.24 6.79 -11.91
N TRP A 359 14.57 7.45 -10.98
CA TRP A 359 15.08 8.68 -10.36
C TRP A 359 16.34 8.46 -9.53
N LEU A 360 16.38 7.35 -8.79
CA LEU A 360 17.58 6.97 -8.06
C LEU A 360 18.76 6.82 -9.02
N MET A 361 18.62 6.00 -10.06
CA MET A 361 19.71 5.69 -10.98
C MET A 361 20.20 6.88 -11.81
N ASN A 362 19.31 7.85 -12.05
CA ASN A 362 19.59 9.04 -12.82
C ASN A 362 19.79 10.28 -11.93
N TRP A 363 19.98 10.13 -10.62
CA TRP A 363 20.12 11.27 -9.70
C TRP A 363 21.31 12.14 -10.11
N THR A 364 22.43 11.53 -10.50
CA THR A 364 23.63 12.23 -10.98
C THR A 364 23.39 13.05 -12.25
N LEU A 365 22.47 12.65 -13.13
CA LEU A 365 22.14 13.41 -14.35
C LEU A 365 21.42 14.73 -14.07
N SER A 366 20.80 14.83 -12.89
CA SER A 366 20.15 16.07 -12.46
C SER A 366 21.08 16.96 -11.62
N TRP A 367 22.35 16.55 -11.49
CA TRP A 367 23.36 17.41 -10.92
C TRP A 367 23.69 18.51 -11.94
N PRO A 368 23.86 19.78 -11.52
CA PRO A 368 24.08 20.91 -12.43
C PRO A 368 25.33 20.83 -13.32
N GLU A 369 26.14 19.76 -13.24
CA GLU A 369 27.32 19.55 -14.09
C GLU A 369 27.04 19.71 -15.60
N ALA A 370 25.81 19.45 -16.06
CA ALA A 370 25.44 19.58 -17.47
C ALA A 370 25.32 21.03 -17.99
N ASP A 371 25.09 22.03 -17.10
CA ASP A 371 25.05 23.46 -17.45
C ASP A 371 26.21 24.26 -16.81
N ALA A 372 27.01 23.60 -15.98
CA ALA A 372 28.07 24.24 -15.21
C ALA A 372 29.19 24.80 -16.11
N ASP A 373 29.51 24.17 -17.26
CA ASP A 373 30.60 24.63 -18.14
C ASP A 373 30.45 26.10 -18.59
N ASN A 374 29.25 26.68 -18.61
CA ASN A 374 29.02 28.10 -18.92
C ASN A 374 28.93 29.04 -17.69
N TYR A 375 28.75 28.52 -16.48
CA TYR A 375 28.70 29.30 -15.21
C TYR A 375 30.01 29.21 -14.40
N LEU A 376 30.95 28.35 -14.82
CA LEU A 376 32.11 27.90 -14.04
C LEU A 376 33.36 28.78 -14.09
N GLU A 377 33.45 29.79 -14.97
CA GLU A 377 34.62 30.68 -14.99
C GLU A 377 34.64 31.73 -13.86
N GLU A 378 33.50 32.04 -13.21
CA GLU A 378 33.43 33.16 -12.25
C GLU A 378 33.62 32.79 -10.76
N LEU A 379 33.53 31.52 -10.35
CA LEU A 379 33.43 31.14 -8.92
C LEU A 379 34.60 30.34 -8.32
N GLY A 380 35.69 30.12 -9.07
CA GLY A 380 37.03 29.77 -8.56
C GLY A 380 37.11 28.99 -7.23
N GLY A 381 36.72 27.71 -7.25
CA GLY A 381 37.05 26.74 -6.19
C GLY A 381 35.92 26.43 -5.19
N GLY A 382 35.22 25.32 -5.41
CA GLY A 382 34.24 24.76 -4.45
C GLY A 382 33.37 23.63 -4.99
N ILE A 383 33.19 23.54 -6.32
CA ILE A 383 32.31 22.55 -6.95
C ILE A 383 32.95 21.15 -7.00
N ASP A 384 34.27 21.06 -7.14
CA ASP A 384 34.98 19.77 -7.23
C ASP A 384 34.88 18.94 -5.93
N GLU A 385 34.98 19.58 -4.77
CA GLU A 385 34.84 18.91 -3.47
C GLU A 385 33.38 18.46 -3.21
N ALA A 386 32.40 19.32 -3.48
CA ALA A 386 30.99 18.99 -3.32
C ALA A 386 30.51 17.90 -4.31
N SER A 387 30.97 17.94 -5.56
CA SER A 387 30.71 16.88 -6.55
C SER A 387 31.36 15.55 -6.13
N THR A 388 32.60 15.58 -5.61
CA THR A 388 33.28 14.38 -5.09
C THR A 388 32.55 13.80 -3.87
N GLU A 389 32.12 14.66 -2.94
CA GLU A 389 31.34 14.27 -1.76
C GLU A 389 30.00 13.63 -2.16
N PHE A 390 29.28 14.26 -3.12
CA PHE A 390 28.03 13.72 -3.64
C PHE A 390 28.22 12.35 -4.28
N ARG A 391 29.19 12.19 -5.20
CA ARG A 391 29.47 10.92 -5.88
C ARG A 391 29.82 9.82 -4.87
N THR A 392 30.69 10.11 -3.91
CA THR A 392 31.06 9.16 -2.84
C THR A 392 29.84 8.69 -2.04
N ARG A 393 28.91 9.60 -1.73
CA ARG A 393 27.69 9.26 -0.99
C ARG A 393 26.69 8.52 -1.87
N TYR A 394 26.59 8.87 -3.14
CA TYR A 394 25.70 8.23 -4.09
C TYR A 394 26.13 6.78 -4.34
N ASP A 395 27.42 6.51 -4.48
CA ASP A 395 27.95 5.14 -4.58
C ASP A 395 27.61 4.32 -3.33
N ARG A 396 27.73 4.93 -2.14
CA ARG A 396 27.30 4.30 -0.89
C ARG A 396 25.79 4.01 -0.88
N LEU A 397 24.97 4.92 -1.41
CA LEU A 397 23.53 4.70 -1.51
C LEU A 397 23.24 3.52 -2.45
N LEU A 398 23.85 3.48 -3.64
CA LEU A 398 23.65 2.39 -4.59
C LEU A 398 23.99 1.02 -3.98
N ALA A 399 25.09 0.93 -3.24
CA ALA A 399 25.46 -0.29 -2.51
C ALA A 399 24.43 -0.69 -1.44
N LEU A 400 23.79 0.27 -0.76
CA LEU A 400 22.72 -0.02 0.20
C LEU A 400 21.41 -0.44 -0.48
N VAL A 401 21.12 0.12 -1.65
CA VAL A 401 19.88 -0.14 -2.41
C VAL A 401 19.83 -1.60 -2.87
N GLU A 402 20.96 -2.20 -3.19
CA GLU A 402 21.06 -3.64 -3.47
C GLU A 402 20.49 -4.50 -2.34
N ASP A 403 20.69 -4.08 -1.09
CA ASP A 403 20.19 -4.81 0.09
C ASP A 403 18.75 -4.46 0.45
N VAL A 404 18.33 -3.21 0.25
CA VAL A 404 17.01 -2.74 0.71
C VAL A 404 15.90 -2.93 -0.31
N VAL A 405 16.19 -2.96 -1.61
CA VAL A 405 15.16 -3.18 -2.64
C VAL A 405 14.98 -4.67 -2.88
N ASP A 406 13.73 -5.13 -2.90
CA ASP A 406 13.39 -6.47 -3.37
C ASP A 406 13.39 -6.49 -4.91
N TRP A 407 14.54 -6.80 -5.50
CA TRP A 407 14.73 -6.83 -6.94
C TRP A 407 13.91 -7.89 -7.68
N SER A 408 13.44 -8.93 -6.98
CA SER A 408 12.58 -9.96 -7.59
C SER A 408 11.32 -9.36 -8.19
N ARG A 409 10.76 -8.33 -7.54
CA ARG A 409 9.54 -7.63 -7.97
C ARG A 409 9.68 -6.83 -9.27
N PHE A 410 10.91 -6.49 -9.66
CA PHE A 410 11.17 -5.72 -10.88
C PHE A 410 11.62 -6.60 -12.05
N ASN A 411 12.10 -7.81 -11.78
CA ASN A 411 12.53 -8.73 -12.83
C ASN A 411 11.34 -9.46 -13.48
N ASP A 412 10.29 -9.76 -12.70
CA ASP A 412 9.10 -10.49 -13.18
C ASP A 412 8.27 -9.71 -14.21
N SER A 413 8.27 -8.38 -14.14
CA SER A 413 7.53 -7.51 -15.06
C SER A 413 8.13 -7.42 -16.47
N SER A 414 9.34 -7.94 -16.68
CA SER A 414 9.97 -8.03 -18.00
C SER A 414 9.52 -9.25 -18.82
N GLN A 415 8.78 -10.20 -18.22
CA GLN A 415 8.33 -11.42 -18.89
C GLN A 415 6.87 -11.39 -19.38
N SER A 416 6.09 -10.38 -18.99
CA SER A 416 4.76 -10.15 -19.58
C SER A 416 4.88 -9.23 -20.80
N GLU A 417 5.22 -9.81 -21.96
CA GLU A 417 4.99 -9.10 -23.23
C GLU A 417 3.54 -8.62 -23.28
N PRO A 418 3.26 -7.34 -23.59
CA PRO A 418 1.91 -6.92 -23.88
C PRO A 418 1.43 -7.72 -25.08
N SER A 419 0.40 -8.55 -24.88
CA SER A 419 -0.31 -9.20 -25.96
C SER A 419 -0.91 -8.12 -26.85
N HIS A 420 -0.18 -7.74 -27.89
CA HIS A 420 -0.70 -6.89 -28.94
C HIS A 420 -2.02 -7.51 -29.43
N PRO A 421 -3.12 -6.73 -29.50
CA PRO A 421 -4.34 -7.21 -30.12
C PRO A 421 -4.02 -7.46 -31.60
N LYS A 422 -3.79 -8.73 -31.94
CA LYS A 422 -3.83 -9.22 -33.31
C LYS A 422 -5.29 -9.18 -33.71
N HIS A 423 -5.81 -8.03 -34.14
CA HIS A 423 -6.92 -7.85 -35.08
C HIS A 423 -7.21 -6.35 -35.23
N LEU A 424 -6.65 -5.77 -36.29
CA LEU A 424 -7.26 -4.70 -37.09
C LEU A 424 -7.03 -5.05 -38.56
#